data_AF-A0ABD5ZTK9-F1
#
_entry.id   AF-A0ABD5ZTK9-F1
#
_cell.length_a   1.000
_cell.length_b   1.000
_cell.length_c   1.000
_cell.angle_alpha   90.00
_cell.angle_beta   90.00
_cell.angle_gamma   90.00
#
_symmetry.space_group_name_H-M   'P 1'
#
loop_
_entity.id
_entity.type
_entity.pdbx_description
1 polymer ?
#
loop_
_entity_poly.entity_id
_entity_poly.type
_entity_poly.pdbx_seq_one_letter_code
_entity_poly.pdbx_strand_id
1 'polypeptide(L)'
;MATGEKLTDRFRELRSSLDALPEVTEPPKPMLRILGSARAEQKWNTLLAYFLDPAQPHGFGSDLLKAFLDKANQVTGEPIEYYHRDLDLIKVETEATSPQDNRLDILIRAGDEWFVCIESKVESTEGARQTERYVEDSHIGSTEKDAYPNDGRYYLFLSKEHAPDSSAGEFEDISWRDTVTAFQSELNRSHGRYPERSVSQLEDFLSTIITVTNMEDDDFEQIQKEKVQLLSEYKSDIDELYEAAEALRKRAIEEWPELLRAHIAEDVWTEEWHTRDDYGKYGCIFRDGWYRATDDLAPTLDHNDTRGGRGIRLHFVHLIRKQQSFADGELTYVLRCPGSGDVRDEFNRLYNSRKWQDKLEPLLADRGISNKGNQRDYTKKTYDVDQSQLPESYFETLAVAFEEHLPVAMVIDEILEEAIQNNKQNPL
;
A
#
# COMPACT_ATOMS: atom_id res chain seq x y z
N MET A 1 -17.31 4.64 21.08
CA MET A 1 -17.01 5.58 19.99
C MET A 1 -15.71 6.27 20.34
N ALA A 2 -14.68 6.11 19.51
CA ALA A 2 -13.45 6.87 19.67
C ALA A 2 -13.76 8.34 19.38
N THR A 3 -13.12 9.28 20.08
CA THR A 3 -13.22 10.70 19.72
C THR A 3 -12.49 10.94 18.39
N GLY A 4 -12.87 11.96 17.63
CA GLY A 4 -12.21 12.25 16.33
C GLY A 4 -10.69 12.44 16.46
N GLU A 5 -10.23 12.96 17.59
CA GLU A 5 -8.80 13.07 17.95
C GLU A 5 -8.13 11.69 18.10
N LYS A 6 -8.80 10.74 18.78
CA LYS A 6 -8.30 9.37 18.94
C LYS A 6 -8.24 8.62 17.61
N LEU A 7 -9.22 8.81 16.72
CA LEU A 7 -9.18 8.27 15.35
C LEU A 7 -7.99 8.85 14.57
N THR A 8 -7.75 10.15 14.67
CA THR A 8 -6.63 10.82 13.99
C THR A 8 -5.29 10.24 14.43
N ASP A 9 -5.09 10.01 15.73
CA ASP A 9 -3.86 9.42 16.25
C ASP A 9 -3.66 7.99 15.75
N ARG A 10 -4.72 7.16 15.76
CA ARG A 10 -4.67 5.79 15.22
C ARG A 10 -4.34 5.75 13.73
N PHE A 11 -4.90 6.65 12.92
CA PHE A 11 -4.57 6.70 11.49
C PHE A 11 -3.17 7.23 11.21
N ARG A 12 -2.63 8.09 12.08
CA ARG A 12 -1.21 8.49 12.02
C ARG A 12 -0.28 7.30 12.30
N GLU A 13 -0.66 6.46 13.26
CA GLU A 13 0.04 5.21 13.57
C GLU A 13 -0.02 4.23 12.39
N LEU A 14 -1.22 3.96 11.83
CA LEU A 14 -1.38 3.12 10.64
C LEU A 14 -0.53 3.62 9.47
N ARG A 15 -0.53 4.93 9.20
CA ARG A 15 0.30 5.51 8.13
C ARG A 15 1.78 5.27 8.39
N SER A 16 2.25 5.49 9.61
CA SER A 16 3.65 5.25 9.97
C SER A 16 4.03 3.78 9.82
N SER A 17 3.13 2.87 10.19
CA SER A 17 3.31 1.41 10.02
C SER A 17 3.31 0.99 8.55
N LEU A 18 2.48 1.60 7.70
CA LEU A 18 2.47 1.33 6.25
C LEU A 18 3.72 1.89 5.56
N ASP A 19 4.15 3.11 5.92
CA ASP A 19 5.36 3.74 5.37
C ASP A 19 6.64 2.97 5.76
N ALA A 20 6.59 2.22 6.88
CA ALA A 20 7.66 1.32 7.30
C ALA A 20 7.72 0.01 6.50
N LEU A 21 6.66 -0.35 5.77
CA LEU A 21 6.65 -1.51 4.88
C LEU A 21 7.21 -1.11 3.49
N PRO A 22 8.12 -1.90 2.89
CA PRO A 22 8.68 -1.57 1.58
C PRO A 22 7.60 -1.55 0.48
N GLU A 23 7.61 -0.50 -0.36
CA GLU A 23 6.62 -0.25 -1.45
C GLU A 23 6.80 -1.12 -2.71
N VAL A 24 7.67 -2.13 -2.69
CA VAL A 24 8.02 -2.86 -3.92
C VAL A 24 7.11 -4.08 -4.09
N THR A 25 6.62 -4.31 -5.32
CA THR A 25 5.92 -5.56 -5.70
C THR A 25 6.77 -6.81 -5.43
N GLU A 26 8.10 -6.66 -5.49
CA GLU A 26 9.12 -7.61 -5.01
C GLU A 26 10.37 -6.77 -4.69
N PRO A 27 10.92 -6.77 -3.46
CA PRO A 27 12.10 -5.97 -3.12
C PRO A 27 13.30 -6.33 -4.02
N PRO A 28 14.18 -5.37 -4.37
CA PRO A 28 15.36 -5.65 -5.18
C PRO A 28 16.21 -6.71 -4.48
N LYS A 29 16.63 -7.72 -5.24
CA LYS A 29 17.43 -8.83 -4.71
C LYS A 29 18.75 -8.31 -4.15
N PRO A 30 19.14 -8.69 -2.92
CA PRO A 30 20.42 -8.31 -2.36
C PRO A 30 21.60 -8.77 -3.21
N MET A 31 22.73 -8.06 -3.17
CA MET A 31 23.88 -8.35 -4.04
C MET A 31 24.37 -9.79 -3.95
N LEU A 32 24.44 -10.38 -2.74
CA LEU A 32 24.86 -11.77 -2.61
C LEU A 32 23.87 -12.76 -3.23
N ARG A 33 22.57 -12.44 -3.28
CA ARG A 33 21.58 -13.24 -4.03
C ARG A 33 21.78 -13.11 -5.53
N ILE A 34 22.07 -11.91 -6.04
CA ILE A 34 22.40 -11.69 -7.46
C ILE A 34 23.65 -12.48 -7.86
N LEU A 35 24.68 -12.48 -7.01
CA LEU A 35 25.94 -13.18 -7.23
C LEU A 35 25.86 -14.70 -6.97
N GLY A 36 24.68 -15.25 -6.64
CA GLY A 36 24.50 -16.67 -6.31
C GLY A 36 25.29 -17.12 -5.09
N SER A 37 25.72 -16.19 -4.23
CA SER A 37 26.60 -16.40 -3.07
C SER A 37 25.89 -16.11 -1.74
N ALA A 38 24.57 -15.96 -1.74
CA ALA A 38 23.77 -15.63 -0.56
C ALA A 38 23.87 -16.65 0.57
N ARG A 39 24.26 -17.89 0.27
CA ARG A 39 24.42 -18.98 1.25
C ARG A 39 25.89 -19.29 1.56
N ALA A 40 26.84 -18.52 1.02
CA ALA A 40 28.26 -18.76 1.23
C ALA A 40 28.72 -18.09 2.54
N GLU A 41 28.86 -18.88 3.61
CA GLU A 41 29.29 -18.45 4.95
C GLU A 41 30.55 -17.57 4.90
N GLN A 42 31.55 -17.96 4.11
CA GLN A 42 32.77 -17.17 3.91
C GLN A 42 32.50 -15.73 3.42
N LYS A 43 31.48 -15.51 2.59
CA LYS A 43 31.13 -14.17 2.09
C LYS A 43 30.45 -13.33 3.18
N TRP A 44 29.65 -13.97 4.02
CA TRP A 44 29.05 -13.31 5.19
C TRP A 44 30.13 -12.92 6.18
N ASN A 45 31.10 -13.80 6.44
CA ASN A 45 32.22 -13.52 7.34
C ASN A 45 33.09 -12.37 6.83
N THR A 46 33.32 -12.32 5.53
CA THR A 46 34.04 -11.21 4.89
C THR A 46 33.30 -9.87 5.10
N LEU A 47 31.98 -9.85 4.88
CA LEU A 47 31.18 -8.62 5.04
C LEU A 47 31.04 -8.20 6.49
N LEU A 48 30.76 -9.15 7.39
CA LEU A 48 30.65 -8.88 8.83
C LEU A 48 31.98 -8.36 9.37
N ALA A 49 33.10 -9.02 9.06
CA ALA A 49 34.42 -8.55 9.47
C ALA A 49 34.75 -7.16 8.91
N TYR A 50 34.37 -6.87 7.66
CA TYR A 50 34.53 -5.53 7.08
C TYR A 50 33.78 -4.46 7.89
N PHE A 51 32.57 -4.72 8.36
CA PHE A 51 31.79 -3.76 9.15
C PHE A 51 32.17 -3.68 10.63
N LEU A 52 32.78 -4.75 11.17
CA LEU A 52 33.24 -4.81 12.56
C LEU A 52 34.65 -4.22 12.75
N ASP A 53 35.42 -4.03 11.69
CA ASP A 53 36.80 -3.54 11.76
C ASP A 53 36.87 -2.00 11.68
N PRO A 54 37.12 -1.28 12.80
CA PRO A 54 37.14 0.18 12.79
C PRO A 54 38.21 0.80 11.87
N ALA A 55 39.21 0.02 11.46
CA ALA A 55 40.26 0.47 10.53
C ALA A 55 39.83 0.43 9.06
N GLN A 56 38.71 -0.24 8.73
CA GLN A 56 38.19 -0.31 7.37
C GLN A 56 37.49 1.00 6.97
N PRO A 57 37.53 1.37 5.67
CA PRO A 57 37.00 2.64 5.20
C PRO A 57 35.47 2.65 5.02
N HIS A 58 34.71 1.99 5.91
CA HIS A 58 33.24 2.02 5.90
C HIS A 58 32.66 3.28 6.56
N GLY A 59 33.42 4.04 7.35
CA GLY A 59 32.97 5.32 7.90
C GLY A 59 32.01 5.24 9.10
N PHE A 60 31.80 4.04 9.65
CA PHE A 60 31.07 3.83 10.92
C PHE A 60 32.00 3.92 12.15
N GLY A 61 33.33 4.01 11.96
CA GLY A 61 34.29 3.96 13.06
C GLY A 61 34.12 2.69 13.89
N SER A 62 34.10 2.81 15.21
CA SER A 62 33.86 1.68 16.12
C SER A 62 32.40 1.46 16.49
N ASP A 63 31.45 2.21 15.92
CA ASP A 63 30.07 2.23 16.40
C ASP A 63 29.33 0.90 16.10
N LEU A 64 29.56 0.27 14.95
CA LEU A 64 29.00 -1.06 14.65
C LEU A 64 29.62 -2.16 15.50
N LEU A 65 30.94 -2.11 15.73
CA LEU A 65 31.61 -3.06 16.62
C LEU A 65 31.05 -2.99 18.04
N LYS A 66 30.91 -1.79 18.60
CA LYS A 66 30.28 -1.58 19.91
C LYS A 66 28.86 -2.10 19.93
N ALA A 67 28.05 -1.76 18.93
CA ALA A 67 26.67 -2.22 18.85
C ALA A 67 26.59 -3.76 18.84
N PHE A 68 27.49 -4.44 18.13
CA PHE A 68 27.58 -5.89 18.10
C PHE A 68 27.98 -6.47 19.47
N LEU A 69 29.06 -5.98 20.08
CA LEU A 69 29.54 -6.47 21.39
C LEU A 69 28.53 -6.18 22.51
N ASP A 70 27.93 -5.00 22.52
CA ASP A 70 26.89 -4.63 23.49
C ASP A 70 25.65 -5.50 23.35
N LYS A 71 25.30 -5.87 22.10
CA LYS A 71 24.19 -6.79 21.83
C LYS A 71 24.55 -8.21 22.25
N ALA A 72 25.77 -8.68 22.02
CA ALA A 72 26.26 -9.95 22.54
C ALA A 72 26.11 -9.98 24.07
N ASN A 73 26.64 -8.99 24.79
CA ASN A 73 26.53 -8.89 26.25
C ASN A 73 25.09 -8.85 26.79
N GLN A 74 24.11 -8.43 25.99
CA GLN A 74 22.70 -8.41 26.38
C GLN A 74 22.02 -9.77 26.24
N VAL A 75 22.51 -10.60 25.31
CA VAL A 75 21.90 -11.91 24.99
C VAL A 75 22.68 -13.06 25.61
N THR A 76 23.99 -12.90 25.81
CA THR A 76 24.89 -13.88 26.42
C THR A 76 24.96 -13.69 27.94
N GLY A 77 25.24 -14.78 28.66
CA GLY A 77 25.33 -14.76 30.12
C GLY A 77 26.63 -14.16 30.65
N GLU A 78 27.66 -14.11 29.80
CA GLU A 78 28.99 -13.58 30.13
C GLU A 78 29.25 -12.24 29.43
N PRO A 79 29.43 -11.13 30.18
CA PRO A 79 29.74 -9.84 29.59
C PRO A 79 31.19 -9.81 29.07
N ILE A 80 31.34 -9.47 27.80
CA ILE A 80 32.58 -9.06 27.16
C ILE A 80 32.97 -7.71 27.75
N GLU A 81 33.93 -7.71 28.68
CA GLU A 81 34.47 -6.50 29.28
C GLU A 81 35.58 -5.93 28.38
N TYR A 82 35.32 -4.77 27.77
CA TYR A 82 36.32 -4.04 26.99
C TYR A 82 36.40 -2.58 27.41
N TYR A 83 37.61 -2.01 27.43
CA TYR A 83 37.77 -0.58 27.65
C TYR A 83 37.66 0.15 26.31
N HIS A 84 37.00 1.31 26.32
CA HIS A 84 36.84 2.12 25.10
C HIS A 84 38.17 2.48 24.43
N ARG A 85 39.25 2.60 25.20
CA ARG A 85 40.61 2.88 24.71
C ARG A 85 41.20 1.72 23.89
N ASP A 86 40.72 0.49 24.10
CA ASP A 86 41.25 -0.70 23.44
C ASP A 86 40.69 -0.82 22.01
N LEU A 87 39.60 -0.10 21.71
CA LEU A 87 38.98 -0.06 20.38
C LEU A 87 39.91 0.50 19.30
N ASP A 88 40.87 1.35 19.68
CA ASP A 88 41.88 1.90 18.77
C ASP A 88 42.96 0.87 18.38
N LEU A 89 43.02 -0.27 19.10
CA LEU A 89 43.97 -1.37 18.88
C LEU A 89 43.33 -2.59 18.21
N ILE A 90 42.07 -2.47 17.80
CA ILE A 90 41.31 -3.58 17.23
C ILE A 90 41.91 -4.03 15.91
N LYS A 91 42.02 -5.36 15.79
CA LYS A 91 42.25 -6.04 14.52
C LYS A 91 41.20 -7.11 14.35
N VAL A 92 40.55 -7.12 13.18
CA VAL A 92 39.61 -8.15 12.78
C VAL A 92 40.22 -8.96 11.66
N GLU A 93 40.26 -10.28 11.83
CA GLU A 93 40.77 -11.22 10.83
C GLU A 93 39.69 -12.23 10.50
N THR A 94 39.59 -12.59 9.22
CA THR A 94 38.78 -13.73 8.78
C THR A 94 39.69 -14.91 8.49
N GLU A 95 39.21 -16.12 8.76
CA GLU A 95 39.90 -17.36 8.37
C GLU A 95 41.29 -17.53 9.02
N ALA A 96 41.47 -16.95 10.22
CA ALA A 96 42.72 -17.03 10.97
C ALA A 96 43.02 -18.50 11.33
N THR A 97 44.19 -18.99 10.91
CA THR A 97 44.57 -20.40 11.08
C THR A 97 45.59 -20.58 12.19
N SER A 98 45.38 -21.57 13.05
CA SER A 98 46.34 -21.97 14.08
C SER A 98 47.40 -22.95 13.56
N PRO A 99 48.53 -23.14 14.26
CA PRO A 99 49.51 -24.19 13.93
C PRO A 99 48.91 -25.61 13.86
N GLN A 100 47.75 -25.84 14.49
CA GLN A 100 47.00 -27.08 14.54
C GLN A 100 45.98 -27.21 13.39
N ASP A 101 46.01 -26.30 12.42
CA ASP A 101 45.11 -26.26 11.25
C ASP A 101 43.63 -26.05 11.65
N ASN A 102 43.39 -25.36 12.77
CA ASN A 102 42.07 -24.83 13.12
C ASN A 102 41.90 -23.47 12.44
N ARG A 103 40.86 -23.32 11.63
CA ARG A 103 40.57 -22.11 10.85
C ARG A 103 39.34 -21.42 11.41
N LEU A 104 39.55 -20.30 12.09
CA LEU A 104 38.51 -19.51 12.73
C LEU A 104 37.77 -18.67 11.69
N ASP A 105 36.44 -18.58 11.79
CA ASP A 105 35.66 -17.77 10.85
C ASP A 105 35.98 -16.28 10.96
N ILE A 106 35.85 -15.70 12.18
CA ILE A 106 36.23 -14.32 12.49
C ILE A 106 36.94 -14.28 13.84
N LEU A 107 38.04 -13.53 13.90
CA LEU A 107 38.81 -13.27 15.11
C LEU A 107 38.97 -11.76 15.30
N ILE A 108 38.43 -11.24 16.40
CA ILE A 108 38.59 -9.84 16.83
C ILE A 108 39.59 -9.82 17.98
N ARG A 109 40.59 -8.93 17.93
CA ARG A 109 41.61 -8.80 18.99
C ARG A 109 41.88 -7.35 19.31
N ALA A 110 42.02 -7.04 20.59
CA ALA A 110 42.52 -5.75 21.06
C ALA A 110 43.91 -5.93 21.69
N GLY A 111 44.96 -5.85 20.88
CA GLY A 111 46.33 -6.13 21.34
C GLY A 111 46.44 -7.51 22.02
N ASP A 112 47.04 -7.53 23.22
CA ASP A 112 47.15 -8.71 24.08
C ASP A 112 46.14 -8.67 25.27
N GLU A 113 45.17 -7.75 25.23
CA GLU A 113 44.21 -7.53 26.35
C GLU A 113 43.04 -8.51 26.29
N TRP A 114 42.44 -8.70 25.10
CA TRP A 114 41.34 -9.64 24.90
C TRP A 114 41.17 -10.06 23.44
N PHE A 115 40.46 -11.17 23.23
CA PHE A 115 39.97 -11.59 21.92
C PHE A 115 38.51 -12.05 21.96
N VAL A 116 37.82 -11.90 20.84
CA VAL A 116 36.52 -12.51 20.56
C VAL A 116 36.67 -13.41 19.33
N CYS A 117 36.47 -14.71 19.54
CA CYS A 117 36.42 -15.71 18.48
C CYS A 117 34.98 -15.92 18.07
N ILE A 118 34.65 -15.74 16.79
CA ILE A 118 33.30 -15.97 16.29
C ILE A 118 33.35 -17.14 15.31
N GLU A 119 32.58 -18.19 15.59
CA GLU A 119 32.25 -19.24 14.63
C GLU A 119 30.85 -18.98 14.11
N SER A 120 30.66 -19.01 12.79
CA SER A 120 29.42 -18.59 12.14
C SER A 120 28.79 -19.74 11.36
N LYS A 121 27.46 -19.78 11.36
CA LYS A 121 26.68 -20.75 10.59
C LYS A 121 25.51 -20.08 9.91
N VAL A 122 25.35 -20.32 8.61
CA VAL A 122 24.25 -19.74 7.81
C VAL A 122 23.21 -20.81 7.47
N GLU A 123 23.62 -21.95 6.91
CA GLU A 123 22.72 -23.08 6.63
C GLU A 123 23.18 -24.39 7.26
N SER A 124 24.49 -24.53 7.44
CA SER A 124 25.07 -25.74 8.02
C SER A 124 24.93 -25.72 9.54
N THR A 125 24.82 -26.90 10.14
CA THR A 125 25.03 -27.04 11.59
C THR A 125 26.52 -26.98 11.90
N GLU A 126 26.87 -26.91 13.18
CA GLU A 126 28.26 -27.04 13.60
C GLU A 126 28.95 -28.28 12.97
N GLY A 127 30.19 -28.11 12.53
CA GLY A 127 31.04 -29.24 12.14
C GLY A 127 31.37 -30.11 13.35
N ALA A 128 31.78 -31.36 13.12
CA ALA A 128 32.07 -32.29 14.20
C ALA A 128 33.17 -31.76 15.15
N ARG A 129 32.79 -31.48 16.41
CA ARG A 129 33.64 -30.94 17.48
C ARG A 129 34.38 -29.65 17.09
N GLN A 130 33.77 -28.80 16.25
CA GLN A 130 34.48 -27.65 15.69
C GLN A 130 34.79 -26.60 16.76
N THR A 131 33.78 -26.21 17.54
CA THR A 131 33.90 -25.25 18.65
C THR A 131 34.77 -25.82 19.78
N GLU A 132 34.58 -27.10 20.14
CA GLU A 132 35.42 -27.79 21.13
C GLU A 132 36.91 -27.75 20.74
N ARG A 133 37.23 -28.03 19.46
CA ARG A 133 38.61 -27.95 18.95
C ARG A 133 39.20 -26.56 19.09
N TYR A 134 38.41 -25.51 18.90
CA TYR A 134 38.91 -24.16 19.06
C TYR A 134 39.18 -23.83 20.51
N VAL A 135 38.34 -24.29 21.45
CA VAL A 135 38.57 -24.11 22.89
C VAL A 135 39.81 -24.89 23.35
N GLU A 136 39.94 -26.14 22.93
CA GLU A 136 41.05 -27.04 23.28
C GLU A 136 42.40 -26.60 22.67
N ASP A 137 42.40 -25.83 21.57
CA ASP A 137 43.63 -25.33 20.95
C ASP A 137 44.37 -24.37 21.91
N SER A 138 45.70 -24.52 22.02
CA SER A 138 46.53 -23.60 22.80
C SER A 138 46.74 -22.25 22.11
N HIS A 139 46.35 -22.14 20.84
CA HIS A 139 46.47 -20.94 20.02
C HIS A 139 45.11 -20.40 19.60
N ILE A 140 45.05 -19.08 19.40
CA ILE A 140 43.96 -18.38 18.73
C ILE A 140 44.52 -17.66 17.50
N GLY A 141 44.25 -18.23 16.32
CA GLY A 141 45.02 -17.91 15.12
C GLY A 141 46.51 -18.22 15.33
N SER A 142 47.39 -17.29 15.01
CA SER A 142 48.85 -17.47 15.18
C SER A 142 49.40 -17.19 16.59
N THR A 143 48.56 -16.83 17.56
CA THR A 143 49.00 -16.35 18.88
C THR A 143 48.66 -17.36 19.98
N GLU A 144 49.57 -17.59 20.93
CA GLU A 144 49.29 -18.43 22.11
C GLU A 144 48.20 -17.77 22.97
N LYS A 145 47.19 -18.54 23.41
CA LYS A 145 46.09 -18.01 24.24
C LYS A 145 46.57 -17.47 25.58
N ASP A 146 47.68 -17.98 26.11
CA ASP A 146 48.31 -17.54 27.35
C ASP A 146 48.90 -16.12 27.27
N ALA A 147 48.96 -15.53 26.07
CA ALA A 147 49.20 -14.09 25.92
C ALA A 147 48.04 -13.23 26.44
N TYR A 148 46.82 -13.79 26.52
CA TYR A 148 45.62 -13.09 26.97
C TYR A 148 45.23 -13.52 28.39
N PRO A 149 44.77 -12.57 29.24
CA PRO A 149 44.11 -12.86 30.51
C PRO A 149 42.96 -13.86 30.35
N ASN A 150 42.70 -14.69 31.37
CA ASN A 150 41.64 -15.69 31.28
C ASN A 150 40.23 -15.07 31.12
N ASP A 151 40.02 -13.90 31.73
CA ASP A 151 38.81 -13.09 31.65
C ASP A 151 38.71 -12.24 30.35
N GLY A 152 39.72 -12.30 29.48
CA GLY A 152 39.74 -11.64 28.17
C GLY A 152 39.57 -12.60 26.99
N ARG A 153 39.03 -13.81 27.20
CA ARG A 153 38.89 -14.85 26.17
C ARG A 153 37.42 -15.13 25.91
N TYR A 154 36.88 -14.59 24.82
CA TYR A 154 35.46 -14.69 24.51
C TYR A 154 35.23 -15.51 23.24
N TYR A 155 34.18 -16.34 23.26
CA TYR A 155 33.79 -17.18 22.13
C TYR A 155 32.31 -17.01 21.85
N LEU A 156 31.97 -16.73 20.59
CA LEU A 156 30.60 -16.51 20.13
C LEU A 156 30.26 -17.51 19.02
N PHE A 157 29.09 -18.13 19.12
CA PHE A 157 28.54 -18.96 18.07
C PHE A 157 27.38 -18.22 17.38
N LEU A 158 27.62 -17.77 16.16
CA LEU A 158 26.69 -16.93 15.41
C LEU A 158 25.85 -17.78 14.44
N SER A 159 24.58 -17.99 14.75
CA SER A 159 23.71 -18.91 13.98
C SER A 159 22.30 -18.34 13.75
N LYS A 160 21.37 -19.14 13.21
CA LYS A 160 19.94 -18.74 13.15
C LYS A 160 19.32 -18.87 14.55
N GLU A 161 18.34 -18.03 14.89
CA GLU A 161 17.69 -18.00 16.23
C GLU A 161 17.08 -19.34 16.70
N HIS A 162 16.86 -20.30 15.79
CA HIS A 162 16.35 -21.64 16.10
C HIS A 162 17.26 -22.77 15.59
N ALA A 163 18.52 -22.46 15.27
CA ALA A 163 19.52 -23.46 14.98
C ALA A 163 19.99 -24.15 16.28
N PRO A 164 20.54 -25.37 16.21
CA PRO A 164 21.20 -25.98 17.36
C PRO A 164 22.34 -25.10 17.87
N ASP A 165 22.43 -24.99 19.18
CA ASP A 165 23.51 -24.32 19.91
C ASP A 165 24.88 -24.97 19.65
N SER A 166 25.95 -24.26 20.00
CA SER A 166 27.30 -24.80 19.97
C SER A 166 27.49 -26.02 20.87
N SER A 167 28.41 -26.92 20.49
CA SER A 167 28.73 -28.11 21.31
C SER A 167 29.68 -27.82 22.48
N ALA A 168 30.44 -26.71 22.45
CA ALA A 168 31.35 -26.31 23.51
C ALA A 168 30.68 -25.37 24.52
N GLY A 169 30.83 -25.64 25.82
CA GLY A 169 30.20 -24.85 26.88
C GLY A 169 30.76 -23.44 27.05
N GLU A 170 31.95 -23.16 26.50
CA GLU A 170 32.59 -21.85 26.50
C GLU A 170 32.12 -20.92 25.37
N PHE A 171 31.38 -21.44 24.39
CA PHE A 171 30.79 -20.64 23.32
C PHE A 171 29.41 -20.14 23.74
N GLU A 172 29.22 -18.83 23.69
CA GLU A 172 27.93 -18.22 23.91
C GLU A 172 27.21 -18.02 22.57
N ASP A 173 25.94 -18.45 22.50
CA ASP A 173 25.16 -18.39 21.26
C ASP A 173 24.56 -17.00 21.03
N ILE A 174 24.70 -16.51 19.80
CA ILE A 174 24.10 -15.26 19.32
C ILE A 174 23.44 -15.49 17.97
N SER A 175 22.32 -14.85 17.70
CA SER A 175 21.64 -15.02 16.41
C SER A 175 22.06 -13.96 15.38
N TRP A 176 21.95 -14.32 14.10
CA TRP A 176 22.02 -13.36 13.00
C TRP A 176 20.94 -12.26 13.12
N ARG A 177 19.78 -12.56 13.72
CA ARG A 177 18.73 -11.58 14.03
C ARG A 177 19.19 -10.55 15.05
N ASP A 178 19.96 -10.96 16.06
CA ASP A 178 20.55 -10.06 17.04
C ASP A 178 21.54 -9.09 16.38
N THR A 179 22.36 -9.58 15.46
CA THR A 179 23.29 -8.76 14.66
C THR A 179 22.53 -7.72 13.83
N VAL A 180 21.47 -8.14 13.13
CA VAL A 180 20.61 -7.22 12.35
C VAL A 180 20.01 -6.15 13.25
N THR A 181 19.47 -6.56 14.41
CA THR A 181 18.84 -5.65 15.38
C THR A 181 19.84 -4.62 15.91
N ALA A 182 21.07 -5.03 16.22
CA ALA A 182 22.13 -4.14 16.69
C ALA A 182 22.47 -3.07 15.64
N PHE A 183 22.71 -3.48 14.40
CA PHE A 183 23.12 -2.57 13.33
C PHE A 183 21.99 -1.63 12.89
N GLN A 184 20.75 -2.11 12.79
CA GLN A 184 19.60 -1.25 12.49
C GLN A 184 19.35 -0.21 13.59
N SER A 185 19.50 -0.61 14.86
CA SER A 185 19.38 0.32 15.98
C SER A 185 20.41 1.44 15.91
N GLU A 186 21.64 1.13 15.48
CA GLU A 186 22.69 2.12 15.29
C GLU A 186 22.39 3.04 14.10
N LEU A 187 21.94 2.51 12.96
CA LEU A 187 21.55 3.32 11.80
C LEU A 187 20.42 4.31 12.14
N ASN A 188 19.40 3.86 12.89
CA ASN A 188 18.26 4.70 13.29
C ASN A 188 18.64 5.79 14.29
N ARG A 189 19.62 5.55 15.17
CA ARG A 189 20.07 6.56 16.15
C ARG A 189 20.91 7.66 15.51
N SER A 190 21.61 7.34 14.43
CA SER A 190 22.66 8.16 13.85
C SER A 190 22.26 8.82 12.50
N HIS A 191 20.96 9.01 12.23
CA HIS A 191 20.45 9.55 10.96
C HIS A 191 21.30 10.70 10.37
N GLY A 192 21.84 10.48 9.17
CA GLY A 192 22.66 11.46 8.42
C GLY A 192 24.12 11.59 8.86
N ARG A 193 24.59 10.80 9.84
CA ARG A 193 25.98 10.83 10.33
C ARG A 193 26.96 10.02 9.46
N TYR A 194 26.48 8.96 8.81
CA TYR A 194 27.31 8.02 8.07
C TYR A 194 27.25 8.25 6.55
N PRO A 195 28.30 7.92 5.78
CA PRO A 195 28.27 8.03 4.33
C PRO A 195 27.15 7.19 3.71
N GLU A 196 26.36 7.77 2.81
CA GLU A 196 25.20 7.09 2.18
C GLU A 196 25.59 5.76 1.55
N ARG A 197 26.73 5.71 0.85
CA ARG A 197 27.24 4.47 0.23
C ARG A 197 27.44 3.36 1.26
N SER A 198 27.98 3.69 2.43
CA SER A 198 28.25 2.72 3.48
C SER A 198 26.96 2.23 4.14
N VAL A 199 25.99 3.12 4.32
CA VAL A 199 24.64 2.78 4.80
C VAL A 199 23.98 1.82 3.82
N SER A 200 23.97 2.12 2.52
CA SER A 200 23.38 1.24 1.51
C SER A 200 24.09 -0.12 1.42
N GLN A 201 25.42 -0.18 1.56
CA GLN A 201 26.16 -1.45 1.60
C GLN A 201 25.79 -2.30 2.83
N LEU A 202 25.62 -1.66 3.99
CA LEU A 202 25.21 -2.34 5.21
C LEU A 202 23.76 -2.83 5.09
N GLU A 203 22.84 -1.99 4.61
CA GLU A 203 21.44 -2.35 4.39
C GLU A 203 21.29 -3.53 3.41
N ASP A 204 22.09 -3.58 2.33
CA ASP A 204 22.11 -4.72 1.40
C ASP A 204 22.59 -6.02 2.09
N PHE A 205 23.61 -5.93 2.95
CA PHE A 205 24.07 -7.07 3.73
C PHE A 205 23.02 -7.53 4.75
N LEU A 206 22.41 -6.60 5.50
CA LEU A 206 21.34 -6.88 6.44
C LEU A 206 20.12 -7.50 5.77
N SER A 207 19.74 -7.01 4.59
CA SER A 207 18.68 -7.59 3.78
C SER A 207 19.02 -9.03 3.36
N THR A 208 20.27 -9.31 2.97
CA THR A 208 20.72 -10.68 2.71
C THR A 208 20.52 -11.58 3.93
N ILE A 209 20.91 -11.09 5.12
CA ILE A 209 20.75 -11.86 6.36
C ILE A 209 19.28 -12.19 6.59
N ILE A 210 18.42 -11.16 6.66
CA ILE A 210 16.97 -11.30 6.90
C ILE A 210 16.36 -12.30 5.93
N THR A 211 16.59 -12.12 4.64
CA THR A 211 16.00 -12.94 3.58
C THR A 211 16.48 -14.39 3.64
N VAL A 212 17.73 -14.68 4.01
CA VAL A 212 18.27 -16.05 4.03
C VAL A 212 17.97 -16.77 5.36
N THR A 213 17.94 -16.04 6.48
CA THR A 213 17.62 -16.64 7.79
C THR A 213 16.13 -16.92 7.94
N ASN A 214 15.25 -16.10 7.35
CA ASN A 214 13.79 -16.20 7.50
C ASN A 214 13.09 -17.03 6.41
N MET A 215 13.81 -17.85 5.63
CA MET A 215 13.22 -18.67 4.57
C MET A 215 12.32 -19.80 5.10
N GLU A 216 11.09 -19.47 5.49
CA GLU A 216 9.90 -20.07 4.86
C GLU A 216 9.56 -19.20 3.64
N ASP A 217 9.04 -19.79 2.57
CA ASP A 217 8.96 -19.19 1.23
C ASP A 217 8.43 -17.72 1.17
N ASP A 218 9.25 -16.86 0.58
CA ASP A 218 8.98 -15.51 0.03
C ASP A 218 8.79 -14.31 1.00
N ASP A 219 9.73 -13.35 0.98
CA ASP A 219 9.64 -12.05 1.69
C ASP A 219 8.35 -11.29 1.31
N PHE A 220 7.84 -11.54 0.10
CA PHE A 220 6.54 -11.06 -0.35
C PHE A 220 5.41 -11.57 0.55
N GLU A 221 5.40 -12.87 0.89
CA GLU A 221 4.35 -13.46 1.73
C GLU A 221 4.37 -12.87 3.13
N GLN A 222 5.55 -12.62 3.70
CA GLN A 222 5.69 -11.96 5.01
C GLN A 222 5.18 -10.52 5.00
N ILE A 223 5.53 -9.72 3.98
CA ILE A 223 5.01 -8.36 3.81
C ILE A 223 3.48 -8.39 3.60
N GLN A 224 2.95 -9.35 2.84
CA GLN A 224 1.49 -9.49 2.69
C GLN A 224 0.82 -9.88 4.02
N LYS A 225 1.42 -10.77 4.83
CA LYS A 225 0.92 -11.13 6.17
C LYS A 225 0.87 -9.91 7.09
N GLU A 226 1.91 -9.07 7.08
CA GLU A 226 1.96 -7.83 7.87
C GLU A 226 0.89 -6.82 7.42
N LYS A 227 0.67 -6.66 6.11
CA LYS A 227 -0.44 -5.83 5.59
C LYS A 227 -1.81 -6.36 6.01
N VAL A 228 -2.01 -7.68 6.01
CA VAL A 228 -3.28 -8.30 6.45
C VAL A 228 -3.47 -8.14 7.97
N GLN A 229 -2.41 -8.19 8.76
CA GLN A 229 -2.47 -7.94 10.21
C GLN A 229 -2.86 -6.49 10.50
N LEU A 230 -2.22 -5.51 9.84
CA LEU A 230 -2.60 -4.10 9.93
C LEU A 230 -4.05 -3.91 9.49
N LEU A 231 -4.48 -4.53 8.38
CA LEU A 231 -5.89 -4.48 7.99
C LEU A 231 -6.80 -5.01 9.11
N SER A 232 -6.49 -6.15 9.72
CA SER A 232 -7.29 -6.70 10.81
C SER A 232 -7.35 -5.77 12.03
N GLU A 233 -6.26 -5.08 12.37
CA GLU A 233 -6.17 -4.19 13.53
C GLU A 233 -6.98 -2.90 13.34
N TYR A 234 -6.91 -2.33 12.14
CA TYR A 234 -7.52 -1.03 11.82
C TYR A 234 -8.86 -1.16 11.08
N LYS A 235 -9.29 -2.38 10.75
CA LYS A 235 -10.54 -2.63 10.02
C LYS A 235 -11.73 -1.93 10.66
N SER A 236 -11.87 -2.00 11.98
CA SER A 236 -13.01 -1.38 12.66
C SER A 236 -13.01 0.15 12.55
N ASP A 237 -11.84 0.80 12.55
CA ASP A 237 -11.75 2.25 12.39
C ASP A 237 -12.04 2.66 10.94
N ILE A 238 -11.52 1.89 9.98
CA ILE A 238 -11.81 2.07 8.56
C ILE A 238 -13.31 1.91 8.30
N ASP A 239 -13.92 0.85 8.85
CA ASP A 239 -15.35 0.62 8.76
C ASP A 239 -16.15 1.77 9.41
N GLU A 240 -15.68 2.34 10.54
CA GLU A 240 -16.30 3.52 11.18
C GLU A 240 -16.28 4.76 10.26
N LEU A 241 -15.19 4.99 9.52
CA LEU A 241 -15.13 6.07 8.52
C LEU A 241 -16.09 5.85 7.35
N TYR A 242 -16.16 4.63 6.81
CA TYR A 242 -17.11 4.29 5.75
C TYR A 242 -18.57 4.43 6.22
N GLU A 243 -18.88 4.03 7.45
CA GLU A 243 -20.22 4.21 8.03
C GLU A 243 -20.56 5.69 8.23
N ALA A 244 -19.58 6.54 8.58
CA ALA A 244 -19.79 7.99 8.65
C ALA A 244 -20.13 8.59 7.27
N ALA A 245 -19.39 8.21 6.22
CA ALA A 245 -19.68 8.62 4.85
C ALA A 245 -21.07 8.12 4.39
N GLU A 246 -21.41 6.87 4.70
CA GLU A 246 -22.71 6.28 4.41
C GLU A 246 -23.85 6.98 5.15
N ALA A 247 -23.64 7.39 6.41
CA ALA A 247 -24.62 8.13 7.20
C ALA A 247 -24.89 9.51 6.59
N LEU A 248 -23.85 10.23 6.15
CA LEU A 248 -24.00 11.49 5.42
C LEU A 248 -24.76 11.29 4.11
N ARG A 249 -24.41 10.26 3.34
CA ARG A 249 -25.07 9.92 2.06
C ARG A 249 -26.56 9.60 2.24
N LYS A 250 -26.91 8.85 3.29
CA LYS A 250 -28.30 8.51 3.62
C LYS A 250 -29.14 9.75 3.90
N ARG A 251 -28.60 10.73 4.65
CA ARG A 251 -29.27 12.02 4.86
C ARG A 251 -29.39 12.81 3.56
N ALA A 252 -28.30 12.89 2.80
CA ALA A 252 -28.28 13.59 1.52
C ALA A 252 -29.32 13.05 0.53
N ILE A 253 -29.62 11.73 0.53
CA ILE A 253 -30.68 11.15 -0.32
C ILE A 253 -32.06 11.75 -0.04
N GLU A 254 -32.35 12.12 1.21
CA GLU A 254 -33.67 12.61 1.60
C GLU A 254 -33.90 14.04 1.12
N GLU A 255 -32.83 14.84 1.01
CA GLU A 255 -32.88 16.29 0.77
C GLU A 255 -32.13 16.71 -0.51
N TRP A 256 -31.70 15.76 -1.34
CA TRP A 256 -30.86 16.05 -2.51
C TRP A 256 -31.49 17.04 -3.51
N PRO A 257 -32.82 17.06 -3.75
CA PRO A 257 -33.40 18.03 -4.68
C PRO A 257 -33.22 19.47 -4.19
N GLU A 258 -33.46 19.70 -2.89
CA GLU A 258 -33.29 21.00 -2.26
C GLU A 258 -31.82 21.41 -2.25
N LEU A 259 -30.92 20.48 -1.90
CA LEU A 259 -29.48 20.72 -1.89
C LEU A 259 -28.93 21.01 -3.29
N LEU A 260 -29.41 20.32 -4.32
CA LEU A 260 -29.06 20.64 -5.71
C LEU A 260 -29.55 22.04 -6.11
N ARG A 261 -30.81 22.36 -5.80
CA ARG A 261 -31.40 23.67 -6.13
C ARG A 261 -30.66 24.83 -5.49
N ALA A 262 -30.07 24.64 -4.32
CA ALA A 262 -29.26 25.67 -3.67
C ALA A 262 -27.97 26.02 -4.46
N HIS A 263 -27.50 25.13 -5.33
CA HIS A 263 -26.24 25.27 -6.08
C HIS A 263 -26.43 25.55 -7.58
N ILE A 264 -27.67 25.52 -8.09
CA ILE A 264 -27.97 25.85 -9.48
C ILE A 264 -28.58 27.25 -9.55
N ALA A 265 -28.13 28.07 -10.49
CA ALA A 265 -28.72 29.38 -10.72
C ALA A 265 -30.19 29.29 -11.17
N GLU A 266 -31.02 30.24 -10.73
CA GLU A 266 -32.48 30.23 -11.00
C GLU A 266 -32.83 30.28 -12.51
N ASP A 267 -31.95 30.85 -13.34
CA ASP A 267 -32.13 30.91 -14.79
C ASP A 267 -31.73 29.61 -15.51
N VAL A 268 -31.00 28.74 -14.82
CA VAL A 268 -30.57 27.42 -15.30
C VAL A 268 -31.59 26.35 -14.90
N TRP A 269 -32.08 26.36 -13.66
CA TRP A 269 -33.16 25.48 -13.21
C TRP A 269 -34.54 26.09 -13.50
N THR A 270 -35.05 25.87 -14.70
CA THR A 270 -36.39 26.32 -15.12
C THR A 270 -37.51 25.39 -14.65
N GLU A 271 -38.76 25.84 -14.73
CA GLU A 271 -39.97 25.03 -14.45
C GLU A 271 -40.11 23.77 -15.32
N GLU A 272 -39.36 23.66 -16.42
CA GLU A 272 -39.31 22.48 -17.27
C GLU A 272 -38.53 21.30 -16.65
N TRP A 273 -37.78 21.51 -15.56
CA TRP A 273 -36.95 20.49 -14.93
C TRP A 273 -37.60 19.93 -13.67
N HIS A 274 -37.66 18.60 -13.63
CA HIS A 274 -38.33 17.86 -12.58
C HIS A 274 -37.38 16.88 -11.91
N THR A 275 -37.60 16.71 -10.62
CA THR A 275 -37.04 15.59 -9.84
C THR A 275 -38.14 14.57 -9.59
N ARG A 276 -37.77 13.31 -9.38
CA ARG A 276 -38.75 12.25 -9.13
C ARG A 276 -39.06 12.12 -7.63
N ASP A 277 -40.30 12.45 -7.24
CA ASP A 277 -40.78 12.53 -5.84
C ASP A 277 -40.73 11.20 -5.08
N ASP A 278 -41.02 10.07 -5.73
CA ASP A 278 -41.12 8.75 -5.08
C ASP A 278 -39.78 8.00 -5.00
N TYR A 279 -38.68 8.62 -5.45
CA TYR A 279 -37.41 7.95 -5.64
C TYR A 279 -36.18 8.86 -5.48
N GLY A 280 -36.14 9.65 -4.40
CA GLY A 280 -34.95 10.45 -4.06
C GLY A 280 -33.64 9.63 -4.05
N LYS A 281 -33.70 8.36 -3.64
CA LYS A 281 -32.52 7.47 -3.64
C LYS A 281 -31.86 7.27 -5.02
N TYR A 282 -32.59 7.41 -6.12
CA TYR A 282 -31.99 7.20 -7.44
C TYR A 282 -31.29 8.45 -7.96
N GLY A 283 -31.68 9.65 -7.51
CA GLY A 283 -31.12 10.91 -8.01
C GLY A 283 -31.53 11.18 -9.46
N CYS A 284 -32.83 11.14 -9.75
CA CYS A 284 -33.36 11.29 -11.11
C CYS A 284 -33.73 12.76 -11.39
N ILE A 285 -33.20 13.29 -12.49
CA ILE A 285 -33.51 14.63 -13.02
C ILE A 285 -34.03 14.44 -14.45
N PHE A 286 -35.16 15.02 -14.80
CA PHE A 286 -35.74 14.88 -16.14
C PHE A 286 -36.43 16.15 -16.58
N ARG A 287 -36.51 16.33 -17.90
CA ARG A 287 -37.16 17.50 -18.50
C ARG A 287 -38.62 17.19 -18.84
N ASP A 288 -39.42 18.24 -18.92
CA ASP A 288 -40.75 18.20 -19.50
C ASP A 288 -40.75 17.46 -20.83
N GLY A 289 -41.69 16.52 -20.93
CA GLY A 289 -41.88 15.73 -22.13
C GLY A 289 -40.99 14.49 -22.26
N TRP A 290 -39.99 14.30 -21.40
CA TRP A 290 -39.14 13.11 -21.44
C TRP A 290 -39.85 11.82 -21.00
N TYR A 291 -40.96 12.00 -20.31
CA TYR A 291 -41.84 10.93 -19.85
C TYR A 291 -43.12 10.95 -20.70
N ARG A 292 -43.47 9.79 -21.25
CA ARG A 292 -44.63 9.60 -22.12
C ARG A 292 -45.45 8.42 -21.63
N ALA A 293 -46.73 8.67 -21.41
CA ALA A 293 -47.67 7.65 -20.95
C ALA A 293 -47.81 6.51 -21.98
N THR A 294 -48.04 5.30 -21.49
CA THR A 294 -48.17 4.10 -22.34
C THR A 294 -49.42 4.13 -23.22
N ASP A 295 -50.49 4.77 -22.76
CA ASP A 295 -51.80 4.66 -23.38
C ASP A 295 -51.93 5.51 -24.64
N ASP A 296 -51.44 6.76 -24.59
CA ASP A 296 -51.63 7.77 -25.63
C ASP A 296 -50.34 8.55 -26.00
N LEU A 297 -49.21 8.23 -25.37
CA LEU A 297 -47.95 8.98 -25.49
C LEU A 297 -48.10 10.46 -25.09
N ALA A 298 -49.06 10.82 -24.24
CA ALA A 298 -49.14 12.15 -23.68
C ALA A 298 -47.96 12.40 -22.71
N PRO A 299 -47.47 13.65 -22.59
CA PRO A 299 -46.58 14.04 -21.50
C PRO A 299 -47.16 13.69 -20.14
N THR A 300 -46.35 13.11 -19.26
CA THR A 300 -46.71 12.81 -17.87
C THR A 300 -45.51 13.05 -16.97
N LEU A 301 -45.74 13.38 -15.70
CA LEU A 301 -44.70 13.40 -14.67
C LEU A 301 -44.69 12.10 -13.84
N ASP A 302 -45.76 11.30 -13.92
CA ASP A 302 -45.84 10.03 -13.20
C ASP A 302 -45.11 8.92 -13.98
N HIS A 303 -44.01 8.44 -13.40
CA HIS A 303 -43.24 7.35 -13.96
C HIS A 303 -44.00 6.01 -14.04
N ASN A 304 -45.13 5.86 -13.34
CA ASN A 304 -45.98 4.67 -13.40
C ASN A 304 -46.75 4.63 -14.73
N ASP A 305 -47.16 5.78 -15.25
CA ASP A 305 -47.85 5.89 -16.55
C ASP A 305 -46.95 5.47 -17.71
N THR A 306 -45.64 5.58 -17.54
CA THR A 306 -44.65 5.16 -18.55
C THR A 306 -44.39 3.65 -18.55
N ARG A 307 -45.04 2.87 -17.67
CA ARG A 307 -44.83 1.41 -17.59
C ARG A 307 -45.71 0.68 -18.59
N GLY A 308 -45.10 -0.07 -19.50
CA GLY A 308 -45.80 -0.83 -20.53
C GLY A 308 -44.96 -0.97 -21.79
N GLY A 309 -45.58 -1.40 -22.90
CA GLY A 309 -44.87 -1.66 -24.17
C GLY A 309 -44.75 -0.46 -25.11
N ARG A 310 -45.42 0.68 -24.83
CA ARG A 310 -45.42 1.86 -25.70
C ARG A 310 -44.83 3.13 -25.06
N GLY A 311 -44.94 3.27 -23.74
CA GLY A 311 -44.39 4.43 -23.03
C GLY A 311 -42.88 4.54 -23.13
N ILE A 312 -42.36 5.75 -22.95
CA ILE A 312 -40.92 6.02 -22.88
C ILE A 312 -40.62 6.90 -21.66
N ARG A 313 -39.43 6.71 -21.09
CA ARG A 313 -38.99 7.42 -19.90
C ARG A 313 -37.50 7.73 -20.01
N LEU A 314 -37.17 8.98 -20.28
CA LEU A 314 -35.79 9.47 -20.31
C LEU A 314 -35.48 10.31 -19.07
N HIS A 315 -34.32 10.11 -18.46
CA HIS A 315 -33.84 10.96 -17.36
C HIS A 315 -32.33 10.91 -17.24
N PHE A 316 -31.77 11.97 -16.66
CA PHE A 316 -30.46 11.91 -16.05
C PHE A 316 -30.53 11.25 -14.68
N VAL A 317 -29.48 10.53 -14.33
CA VAL A 317 -29.32 9.93 -13.01
C VAL A 317 -27.91 10.16 -12.48
N HIS A 318 -27.78 10.65 -11.25
CA HIS A 318 -26.48 10.89 -10.59
C HIS A 318 -26.07 9.80 -9.59
N LEU A 319 -26.89 8.74 -9.49
CA LEU A 319 -26.59 7.48 -8.78
C LEU A 319 -26.23 7.62 -7.30
N ILE A 320 -26.71 8.66 -6.60
CA ILE A 320 -26.46 8.91 -5.17
C ILE A 320 -26.74 7.71 -4.24
N ARG A 321 -27.60 6.75 -4.62
CA ARG A 321 -27.76 5.45 -3.94
C ARG A 321 -26.51 4.58 -3.85
N LYS A 322 -25.52 4.78 -4.72
CA LYS A 322 -24.29 3.99 -4.71
C LYS A 322 -23.44 4.45 -3.54
N GLN A 323 -22.98 3.50 -2.73
CA GLN A 323 -22.11 3.77 -1.57
C GLN A 323 -20.84 4.50 -1.99
N GLN A 324 -20.29 4.15 -3.15
CA GLN A 324 -19.12 4.81 -3.78
C GLN A 324 -19.26 6.34 -3.87
N SER A 325 -20.48 6.88 -3.92
CA SER A 325 -20.67 8.31 -4.21
C SER A 325 -20.05 9.24 -3.16
N PHE A 326 -20.11 8.83 -1.90
CA PHE A 326 -19.53 9.59 -0.78
C PHE A 326 -18.25 8.92 -0.30
N ALA A 327 -18.24 7.58 -0.27
CA ALA A 327 -17.12 6.78 0.21
C ALA A 327 -15.86 6.92 -0.64
N ASP A 328 -16.01 6.98 -1.97
CA ASP A 328 -14.89 7.04 -2.91
C ASP A 328 -14.76 8.44 -3.56
N GLY A 329 -15.66 9.37 -3.22
CA GLY A 329 -15.66 10.71 -3.79
C GLY A 329 -16.03 10.74 -5.27
N GLU A 330 -16.93 9.86 -5.73
CA GLU A 330 -17.31 9.78 -7.15
C GLU A 330 -18.76 10.23 -7.41
N LEU A 331 -18.97 11.15 -8.35
CA LEU A 331 -20.30 11.43 -8.90
C LEU A 331 -20.42 10.83 -10.30
N THR A 332 -21.35 9.90 -10.51
CA THR A 332 -21.60 9.34 -11.85
C THR A 332 -22.91 9.88 -12.42
N TYR A 333 -22.83 10.65 -13.51
CA TYR A 333 -23.98 11.21 -14.21
C TYR A 333 -24.25 10.46 -15.51
N VAL A 334 -25.50 10.01 -15.73
CA VAL A 334 -25.87 9.12 -16.84
C VAL A 334 -27.21 9.53 -17.44
N LEU A 335 -27.30 9.67 -18.76
CA LEU A 335 -28.59 9.67 -19.47
C LEU A 335 -29.11 8.24 -19.62
N ARG A 336 -30.32 7.98 -19.11
CA ARG A 336 -30.95 6.66 -19.14
C ARG A 336 -32.33 6.67 -19.75
N CYS A 337 -32.64 5.56 -20.43
CA CYS A 337 -34.01 5.21 -20.84
C CYS A 337 -34.39 3.81 -20.31
N PRO A 338 -34.79 3.68 -19.04
CA PRO A 338 -35.23 2.40 -18.49
C PRO A 338 -36.64 2.03 -19.00
N GLY A 339 -36.82 0.78 -19.43
CA GLY A 339 -38.10 0.27 -19.90
C GLY A 339 -37.91 -0.58 -21.16
N SER A 340 -38.97 -0.80 -21.90
CA SER A 340 -39.00 -1.50 -23.19
C SER A 340 -40.19 -0.97 -23.99
N GLY A 341 -40.04 -0.80 -25.31
CA GLY A 341 -41.17 -0.40 -26.16
C GLY A 341 -40.76 0.26 -27.46
N ASP A 342 -41.69 0.34 -28.39
CA ASP A 342 -41.40 0.75 -29.78
C ASP A 342 -40.84 2.17 -29.88
N VAL A 343 -41.32 3.10 -29.05
CA VAL A 343 -40.80 4.48 -28.98
C VAL A 343 -39.37 4.50 -28.45
N ARG A 344 -39.03 3.64 -27.48
CA ARG A 344 -37.65 3.52 -26.97
C ARG A 344 -36.72 2.92 -28.02
N ASP A 345 -37.20 1.94 -28.77
CA ASP A 345 -36.41 1.25 -29.79
C ASP A 345 -36.13 2.21 -30.95
N GLU A 346 -37.13 3.00 -31.34
CA GLU A 346 -36.99 4.06 -32.32
C GLU A 346 -36.08 5.18 -31.83
N PHE A 347 -36.24 5.63 -30.58
CA PHE A 347 -35.32 6.59 -29.96
C PHE A 347 -33.88 6.07 -30.00
N ASN A 348 -33.64 4.81 -29.63
CA ASN A 348 -32.31 4.21 -29.67
C ASN A 348 -31.75 4.15 -31.10
N ARG A 349 -32.58 3.80 -32.08
CA ARG A 349 -32.19 3.78 -33.51
C ARG A 349 -31.82 5.18 -33.99
N LEU A 350 -32.62 6.20 -33.65
CA LEU A 350 -32.37 7.59 -34.01
C LEU A 350 -31.14 8.14 -33.30
N TYR A 351 -31.01 7.94 -31.99
CA TYR A 351 -29.84 8.33 -31.21
C TYR A 351 -28.56 7.83 -31.90
N ASN A 352 -28.50 6.56 -32.29
CA ASN A 352 -27.33 5.95 -32.95
C ASN A 352 -27.23 6.24 -34.46
N SER A 353 -28.14 7.02 -35.03
CA SER A 353 -28.08 7.38 -36.44
C SER A 353 -27.03 8.46 -36.69
N ARG A 354 -26.43 8.45 -37.89
CA ARG A 354 -25.44 9.45 -38.31
C ARG A 354 -25.95 10.88 -38.14
N LYS A 355 -27.20 11.15 -38.51
CA LYS A 355 -27.83 12.49 -38.39
C LYS A 355 -27.69 13.06 -36.98
N TRP A 356 -27.93 12.23 -35.97
CA TRP A 356 -27.94 12.64 -34.57
C TRP A 356 -26.56 12.56 -33.93
N GLN A 357 -25.75 11.57 -34.30
CA GLN A 357 -24.35 11.47 -33.86
C GLN A 357 -23.49 12.63 -34.37
N ASP A 358 -23.71 13.12 -35.60
CA ASP A 358 -23.01 14.31 -36.13
C ASP A 358 -23.25 15.58 -35.25
N LYS A 359 -24.36 15.63 -34.50
CA LYS A 359 -24.65 16.69 -33.52
C LYS A 359 -24.14 16.36 -32.11
N LEU A 360 -24.29 15.11 -31.67
CA LEU A 360 -23.97 14.69 -30.29
C LEU A 360 -22.47 14.53 -30.06
N GLU A 361 -21.73 13.92 -30.99
CA GLU A 361 -20.30 13.61 -30.81
C GLU A 361 -19.46 14.84 -30.46
N PRO A 362 -19.59 16.01 -31.13
CA PRO A 362 -18.84 17.20 -30.75
C PRO A 362 -19.16 17.70 -29.34
N LEU A 363 -20.43 17.69 -28.95
CA LEU A 363 -20.87 18.14 -27.63
C LEU A 363 -20.34 17.24 -26.51
N LEU A 364 -20.40 15.92 -26.74
CA LEU A 364 -19.93 14.91 -25.79
C LEU A 364 -18.41 14.94 -25.67
N ALA A 365 -17.69 15.05 -26.79
CA ALA A 365 -16.23 15.08 -26.80
C ALA A 365 -15.67 16.33 -26.09
N ASP A 366 -16.23 17.51 -26.36
CA ASP A 366 -15.86 18.78 -25.73
C ASP A 366 -15.96 18.76 -24.19
N ARG A 367 -16.89 17.95 -23.67
CA ARG A 367 -17.15 17.82 -22.23
C ARG A 367 -16.58 16.55 -21.61
N GLY A 368 -15.88 15.71 -22.39
CA GLY A 368 -15.39 14.42 -21.92
C GLY A 368 -16.50 13.44 -21.47
N ILE A 369 -17.70 13.57 -22.04
CA ILE A 369 -18.84 12.68 -21.74
C ILE A 369 -18.73 11.44 -22.62
N SER A 370 -18.73 10.25 -22.02
CA SER A 370 -18.66 8.99 -22.78
C SER A 370 -20.00 8.70 -23.45
N ASN A 371 -19.99 8.58 -24.77
CA ASN A 371 -21.11 8.05 -25.53
C ASN A 371 -21.14 6.51 -25.43
N LYS A 372 -22.20 5.97 -24.84
CA LYS A 372 -22.41 4.52 -24.69
C LYS A 372 -23.29 3.95 -25.78
N GLY A 373 -24.21 4.76 -26.32
CA GLY A 373 -25.09 4.40 -27.44
C GLY A 373 -25.93 3.13 -27.24
N ASN A 374 -26.04 2.62 -26.02
CA ASN A 374 -26.83 1.43 -25.75
C ASN A 374 -28.23 1.81 -25.27
N GLN A 375 -29.18 0.91 -25.52
CA GLN A 375 -30.62 1.16 -25.37
C GLN A 375 -31.05 1.53 -23.94
N ARG A 376 -30.18 1.34 -22.93
CA ARG A 376 -30.49 1.62 -21.52
C ARG A 376 -29.75 2.85 -21.00
N ASP A 377 -28.45 2.94 -21.28
CA ASP A 377 -27.54 3.99 -20.84
C ASP A 377 -26.89 4.62 -22.08
N TYR A 378 -27.18 5.89 -22.35
CA TYR A 378 -26.76 6.58 -23.58
C TYR A 378 -25.48 7.38 -23.40
N THR A 379 -25.38 8.12 -22.30
CA THR A 379 -24.19 8.91 -21.94
C THR A 379 -23.75 8.56 -20.53
N LYS A 380 -22.45 8.69 -20.25
CA LYS A 380 -21.90 8.53 -18.89
C LYS A 380 -20.69 9.43 -18.70
N LYS A 381 -20.66 10.17 -17.59
CA LYS A 381 -19.45 10.83 -17.07
C LYS A 381 -19.33 10.58 -15.57
N THR A 382 -18.10 10.38 -15.10
CA THR A 382 -17.77 10.31 -13.67
C THR A 382 -16.95 11.56 -13.34
N TYR A 383 -17.27 12.17 -12.20
CA TYR A 383 -16.62 13.38 -11.69
C TYR A 383 -16.02 13.05 -10.32
N ASP A 384 -14.86 13.65 -10.04
CA ASP A 384 -14.23 13.61 -8.73
C ASP A 384 -14.91 14.64 -7.82
N VAL A 385 -15.21 14.23 -6.59
CA VAL A 385 -15.86 15.03 -5.56
C VAL A 385 -14.88 15.23 -4.40
N ASP A 386 -14.74 16.48 -3.94
CA ASP A 386 -13.94 16.78 -2.75
C ASP A 386 -14.61 16.19 -1.50
N GLN A 387 -14.05 15.09 -0.99
CA GLN A 387 -14.60 14.39 0.17
C GLN A 387 -14.53 15.20 1.48
N SER A 388 -13.65 16.21 1.55
CA SER A 388 -13.45 17.01 2.77
C SER A 388 -14.60 17.98 3.07
N GLN A 389 -15.38 18.34 2.04
CA GLN A 389 -16.50 19.29 2.12
C GLN A 389 -17.86 18.61 1.90
N LEU A 390 -17.94 17.28 2.07
CA LEU A 390 -19.22 16.58 1.97
C LEU A 390 -20.21 17.04 3.05
N PRO A 391 -21.52 17.15 2.73
CA PRO A 391 -22.14 16.78 1.46
C PRO A 391 -22.14 17.90 0.40
N GLU A 392 -21.72 19.13 0.74
CA GLU A 392 -21.86 20.33 -0.10
C GLU A 392 -21.15 20.20 -1.45
N SER A 393 -19.88 19.77 -1.44
CA SER A 393 -19.08 19.55 -2.65
C SER A 393 -19.70 18.56 -3.65
N TYR A 394 -20.47 17.58 -3.18
CA TYR A 394 -21.19 16.65 -4.06
C TYR A 394 -22.25 17.39 -4.87
N PHE A 395 -22.96 18.33 -4.26
CA PHE A 395 -24.04 19.09 -4.89
C PHE A 395 -23.53 20.22 -5.78
N GLU A 396 -22.41 20.85 -5.42
CA GLU A 396 -21.66 21.72 -6.33
C GLU A 396 -21.24 20.95 -7.59
N THR A 397 -20.68 19.76 -7.42
CA THR A 397 -20.27 18.89 -8.55
C THR A 397 -21.48 18.43 -9.37
N LEU A 398 -22.61 18.16 -8.73
CA LEU A 398 -23.86 17.78 -9.41
C LEU A 398 -24.41 18.95 -10.25
N ALA A 399 -24.33 20.18 -9.75
CA ALA A 399 -24.74 21.37 -10.49
C ALA A 399 -23.89 21.54 -11.75
N VAL A 400 -22.56 21.41 -11.64
CA VAL A 400 -21.65 21.41 -12.79
C VAL A 400 -22.01 20.31 -13.78
N ALA A 401 -22.24 19.09 -13.30
CA ALA A 401 -22.60 17.96 -14.15
C ALA A 401 -23.92 18.20 -14.89
N PHE A 402 -24.91 18.80 -14.24
CA PHE A 402 -26.19 19.16 -14.83
C PHE A 402 -26.01 20.21 -15.93
N GLU A 403 -25.31 21.32 -15.64
CA GLU A 403 -25.05 22.40 -16.58
C GLU A 403 -24.31 21.93 -17.84
N GLU A 404 -23.28 21.10 -17.67
CA GLU A 404 -22.56 20.51 -18.80
C GLU A 404 -23.48 19.69 -19.72
N HIS A 405 -24.51 19.05 -19.17
CA HIS A 405 -25.42 18.19 -19.92
C HIS A 405 -26.61 18.93 -20.56
N LEU A 406 -26.80 20.23 -20.30
CA LEU A 406 -27.90 21.01 -20.89
C LEU A 406 -27.88 21.03 -22.42
N PRO A 407 -26.74 21.29 -23.11
CA PRO A 407 -26.70 21.25 -24.57
C PRO A 407 -27.00 19.86 -25.14
N VAL A 408 -26.61 18.80 -24.41
CA VAL A 408 -26.94 17.42 -24.78
C VAL A 408 -28.44 17.21 -24.66
N ALA A 409 -29.06 17.64 -23.56
CA ALA A 409 -30.50 17.52 -23.34
C ALA A 409 -31.34 18.13 -24.47
N MET A 410 -30.92 19.30 -25.00
CA MET A 410 -31.60 19.93 -26.13
C MET A 410 -31.61 19.04 -27.39
N VAL A 411 -30.52 18.33 -27.68
CA VAL A 411 -30.47 17.39 -28.82
C VAL A 411 -31.32 16.15 -28.54
N ILE A 412 -31.35 15.68 -27.27
CA ILE A 412 -32.21 14.57 -26.85
C ILE A 412 -33.69 14.89 -27.05
N ASP A 413 -34.13 16.13 -26.78
CA ASP A 413 -35.51 16.57 -27.04
C ASP A 413 -35.89 16.37 -28.51
N GLU A 414 -35.03 16.81 -29.43
CA GLU A 414 -35.31 16.68 -30.85
C GLU A 414 -35.36 15.20 -31.30
N ILE A 415 -34.47 14.36 -30.77
CA ILE A 415 -34.47 12.90 -31.06
C ILE A 415 -35.76 12.26 -30.55
N LEU A 416 -36.16 12.60 -29.33
CA LEU A 416 -37.37 12.05 -28.69
C LEU A 416 -38.63 12.45 -29.46
N GLU A 417 -38.74 13.72 -29.84
CA GLU A 417 -39.89 14.21 -30.59
C GLU A 417 -39.99 13.53 -31.96
N GLU A 418 -38.87 13.34 -32.67
CA GLU A 418 -38.85 12.57 -33.92
C GLU A 418 -39.24 11.10 -33.70
N ALA A 419 -38.76 10.46 -32.62
CA ALA A 419 -39.11 9.07 -32.29
C ALA A 419 -40.62 8.90 -32.06
N ILE A 420 -41.24 9.85 -31.35
CA ILE A 420 -42.68 9.86 -31.07
C ILE A 420 -43.47 10.08 -32.37
N GLN A 421 -43.04 11.01 -33.22
CA GLN A 421 -43.71 11.28 -34.49
C GLN A 421 -43.66 10.07 -35.43
N ASN A 422 -42.52 9.39 -35.54
CA ASN A 422 -42.38 8.18 -36.35
C ASN A 422 -43.31 7.06 -35.86
N ASN A 423 -43.43 6.87 -34.54
CA ASN A 423 -44.33 5.87 -33.95
C ASN A 423 -45.82 6.23 -34.09
N LYS A 424 -46.17 7.53 -34.13
CA LYS A 424 -47.55 7.97 -34.39
C LYS A 424 -47.97 7.77 -35.85
N GLN A 425 -47.02 7.86 -36.79
CA GLN A 425 -47.30 7.73 -38.23
C GLN A 425 -47.28 6.29 -38.74
N ASN A 426 -46.51 5.40 -38.09
CA ASN A 426 -46.48 3.96 -38.37
C ASN A 426 -46.60 3.16 -37.06
N PRO A 427 -47.81 3.03 -36.48
CA PRO A 427 -48.02 2.08 -35.38
C PRO A 427 -47.79 0.66 -35.93
N LEU A 428 -46.79 -0.04 -35.38
CA LEU A 428 -46.47 -1.43 -35.73
C LEU A 428 -47.62 -2.39 -35.39
#